data_AF-A0A9D1JIE4-F1
#
_entry.id   AF-A0A9D1JIE4-F1
#
_cell.length_a   1.000
_cell.length_b   1.000
_cell.length_c   1.000
_cell.angle_alpha   90.00
_cell.angle_beta   90.00
_cell.angle_gamma   90.00
#
_symmetry.space_group_name_H-M   'P 1'
#
loop_
_entity.id
_entity.type
_entity.pdbx_description
1 polymer ?
#
loop_
_entity_poly.entity_id
_entity_poly.type
_entity_poly.pdbx_seq_one_letter_code
_entity_poly.pdbx_strand_id
1 'polypeptide(L)'
;MSFSADEIAGMLMSYEADYQTGMNVPEMFELIYRYTSGYPYLVSGICKILDEELPGSAAFPDKSSAWTTAGFYEATATNDSIKDAAMFGFIKSENDTVVISNRIFETVLYKIKSREEKKLRLAIKY
;
A
#
# COMPACT_ATOMS: atom_id res chain seq x y z
N MET A 1 5.08 1.32 -12.81
CA MET A 1 5.45 -0.03 -12.33
C MET A 1 4.88 -0.19 -10.94
N SER A 2 4.21 -1.29 -10.67
CA SER A 2 3.58 -1.65 -9.40
C SER A 2 3.91 -3.10 -9.11
N PHE A 3 4.10 -3.44 -7.85
CA PHE A 3 4.21 -4.84 -7.43
C PHE A 3 2.86 -5.54 -7.61
N SER A 4 2.90 -6.77 -8.10
CA SER A 4 1.80 -7.72 -8.01
C SER A 4 1.64 -8.20 -6.56
N ALA A 5 0.49 -8.80 -6.26
CA ALA A 5 0.26 -9.42 -4.96
C ALA A 5 1.30 -10.52 -4.66
N ASP A 6 1.67 -11.33 -5.66
CA ASP A 6 2.66 -12.40 -5.52
C ASP A 6 4.07 -11.86 -5.26
N GLU A 7 4.45 -10.73 -5.87
CA GLU A 7 5.74 -10.08 -5.59
C GLU A 7 5.80 -9.56 -4.14
N ILE A 8 4.72 -8.97 -3.62
CA ILE A 8 4.65 -8.55 -2.22
C ILE A 8 4.70 -9.76 -1.30
N ALA A 9 3.95 -10.82 -1.61
CA ALA A 9 3.98 -12.07 -0.83
C ALA A 9 5.39 -12.67 -0.78
N GLY A 10 6.11 -12.71 -1.91
CA GLY A 10 7.49 -13.19 -1.98
C GLY A 10 8.47 -12.34 -1.18
N MET A 11 8.31 -11.01 -1.21
CA MET A 11 9.11 -10.10 -0.38
C MET A 11 8.87 -10.35 1.11
N LEU A 12 7.61 -10.46 1.55
CA LEU A 12 7.27 -10.69 2.96
C LEU A 12 7.67 -12.08 3.44
N MET A 13 7.56 -13.12 2.60
CA MET A 13 8.06 -14.47 2.93
C MET A 13 9.57 -14.47 3.17
N SER A 14 10.33 -13.79 2.32
CA SER A 14 11.78 -13.69 2.48
C SER A 14 12.14 -12.92 3.74
N TYR A 15 11.43 -11.80 3.98
CA TYR A 15 11.61 -11.00 5.18
C TYR A 15 11.30 -11.80 6.46
N GLU A 16 10.19 -12.54 6.49
CA GLU A 16 9.83 -13.34 7.66
C GLU A 16 10.83 -14.48 7.93
N ALA A 17 11.39 -15.08 6.87
CA ALA A 17 12.43 -16.10 7.02
C ALA A 17 13.70 -15.55 7.70
N ASP A 18 14.07 -14.30 7.42
CA ASP A 18 15.28 -13.68 7.95
C ASP A 18 15.08 -13.06 9.34
N TYR A 19 13.92 -12.44 9.59
CA TYR A 19 13.68 -11.62 10.78
C TYR A 19 12.72 -12.24 11.79
N GLN A 20 12.02 -13.31 11.43
CA GLN A 20 11.12 -14.08 12.31
C GLN A 20 10.18 -13.18 13.13
N THR A 21 9.50 -12.26 12.47
CA THR A 21 8.59 -11.33 13.14
C THR A 21 7.33 -12.03 13.66
N GLY A 22 7.01 -13.22 13.14
CA GLY A 22 5.79 -13.95 13.46
C GLY A 22 4.57 -13.49 12.66
N MET A 23 4.78 -12.71 11.58
CA MET A 23 3.69 -12.18 10.78
C MET A 23 2.92 -13.28 10.04
N ASN A 24 1.59 -13.11 9.93
CA ASN A 24 0.80 -13.92 9.03
C ASN A 24 0.99 -13.43 7.58
N VAL A 25 1.99 -13.98 6.89
CA VAL A 25 2.34 -13.52 5.53
C VAL A 25 1.14 -13.50 4.57
N PRO A 26 0.31 -14.57 4.47
CA PRO A 26 -0.90 -14.55 3.66
C PRO A 26 -1.83 -13.37 3.89
N GLU A 27 -2.06 -13.03 5.15
CA GLU A 27 -2.95 -11.92 5.52
C GLU A 27 -2.29 -10.56 5.27
N MET A 28 -1.01 -10.42 5.64
CA MET A 28 -0.28 -9.16 5.53
C MET A 28 -0.05 -8.73 4.08
N PHE A 29 0.31 -9.67 3.18
CA PHE A 29 0.52 -9.28 1.77
C PHE A 29 -0.79 -8.82 1.14
N GLU A 30 -1.92 -9.44 1.48
CA GLU A 30 -3.23 -9.08 0.93
C GLU A 30 -3.66 -7.70 1.43
N LEU A 31 -3.52 -7.42 2.73
CA LEU A 31 -3.80 -6.12 3.32
C LEU A 31 -2.95 -5.01 2.67
N ILE A 32 -1.63 -5.23 2.59
CA ILE A 32 -0.71 -4.27 1.98
C ILE A 32 -1.04 -4.07 0.50
N TYR A 33 -1.27 -5.13 -0.27
CA TYR A 33 -1.62 -5.01 -1.68
C TYR A 33 -2.94 -4.27 -1.88
N ARG A 34 -4.00 -4.62 -1.13
CA ARG A 34 -5.32 -3.98 -1.25
C ARG A 34 -5.26 -2.49 -0.94
N TYR A 35 -4.50 -2.09 0.08
CA TYR A 35 -4.37 -0.69 0.46
C TYR A 35 -3.51 0.12 -0.51
N THR A 36 -2.40 -0.48 -0.98
CA THR A 36 -1.40 0.23 -1.76
C THR A 36 -1.56 0.07 -3.27
N SER A 37 -2.42 -0.85 -3.73
CA SER A 37 -2.47 -1.33 -5.12
C SER A 37 -1.10 -1.72 -5.70
N GLY A 38 -0.16 -2.11 -4.83
CA GLY A 38 1.22 -2.43 -5.19
C GLY A 38 2.09 -1.23 -5.58
N TYR A 39 1.67 0.01 -5.32
CA TYR A 39 2.52 1.17 -5.57
C TYR A 39 3.78 1.11 -4.68
N PRO A 40 5.00 1.01 -5.25
CA PRO A 40 6.20 0.68 -4.47
C PRO A 40 6.47 1.63 -3.31
N TYR A 41 6.20 2.92 -3.48
CA TYR A 41 6.37 3.93 -2.43
C TYR A 41 5.44 3.68 -1.23
N LEU A 42 4.18 3.32 -1.49
CA LEU A 42 3.20 3.06 -0.42
C LEU A 42 3.48 1.71 0.26
N VAL A 43 3.84 0.68 -0.51
CA VAL A 43 4.27 -0.63 0.04
C VAL A 43 5.45 -0.40 0.98
N SER A 44 6.49 0.30 0.51
CA SER A 44 7.66 0.62 1.32
C SER A 44 7.31 1.45 2.54
N GLY A 45 6.43 2.44 2.42
CA GLY A 45 6.01 3.29 3.54
C GLY A 45 5.32 2.51 4.65
N ILE A 46 4.39 1.62 4.31
CA ILE A 46 3.72 0.77 5.31
C ILE A 46 4.71 -0.20 5.95
N CYS A 47 5.55 -0.89 5.17
CA CYS A 47 6.55 -1.80 5.73
C CYS A 47 7.52 -1.08 6.68
N LYS A 48 7.95 0.14 6.34
CA LYS A 48 8.81 0.96 7.20
C LYS A 48 8.15 1.28 8.54
N ILE A 49 6.89 1.71 8.53
CA ILE A 49 6.17 2.05 9.76
C ILE A 49 6.03 0.81 10.67
N LEU A 50 5.65 -0.33 10.08
CA LEU A 50 5.51 -1.60 10.80
C LEU A 50 6.85 -2.08 11.39
N ASP A 51 7.95 -1.84 10.69
CA ASP A 51 9.23 -2.40 11.07
C ASP A 51 10.11 -1.50 11.95
N GLU A 52 10.00 -0.19 11.76
CA GLU A 52 10.91 0.79 12.34
C GLU A 52 10.22 1.80 13.26
N GLU A 53 8.94 2.14 13.02
CA GLU A 53 8.30 3.29 13.70
C GLU A 53 7.31 2.89 14.79
N LEU A 54 6.51 1.83 14.58
CA LEU A 54 5.59 1.30 15.59
C LEU A 54 6.26 0.52 16.73
N PRO A 55 7.25 -0.36 16.47
CA PRO A 55 7.89 -1.15 17.52
C PRO A 55 8.54 -0.27 18.58
N GLY A 56 8.32 -0.60 19.86
CA GLY A 56 8.81 0.15 21.01
C GLY A 56 7.80 1.17 21.56
N SER A 57 6.63 1.30 20.95
CA SER A 57 5.51 2.07 21.51
C SER A 57 4.81 1.29 22.65
N ALA A 58 3.97 1.99 23.43
CA ALA A 58 3.21 1.35 24.51
C ALA A 58 2.20 0.29 24.00
N ALA A 59 1.67 0.47 22.78
CA ALA A 59 0.74 -0.47 22.16
C ALA A 59 1.45 -1.60 21.40
N PHE A 60 2.64 -1.33 20.87
CA PHE A 60 3.43 -2.26 20.05
C PHE A 60 4.86 -2.36 20.61
N PRO A 61 5.09 -3.13 21.68
CA PRO A 61 6.40 -3.19 22.35
C PRO A 61 7.52 -3.77 21.48
N ASP A 62 7.19 -4.57 20.46
CA ASP A 62 8.16 -5.23 19.58
C ASP A 62 7.63 -5.42 18.15
N LYS A 63 8.50 -5.88 17.24
CA LYS A 63 8.15 -6.13 15.84
C LYS A 63 7.05 -7.18 15.67
N SER A 64 6.95 -8.16 16.57
CA SER A 64 5.93 -9.20 16.49
C SER A 64 4.54 -8.65 16.81
N SER A 65 4.46 -7.74 17.79
CA SER A 65 3.23 -7.01 18.08
C SER A 65 2.85 -6.05 16.94
N ALA A 66 3.83 -5.44 16.27
CA ALA A 66 3.60 -4.49 15.17
C ALA A 66 3.19 -5.16 13.86
N TRP A 67 3.82 -6.28 13.46
CA TRP A 67 3.51 -7.03 12.24
C TRP A 67 2.23 -7.88 12.37
N THR A 68 1.14 -7.21 12.75
CA THR A 68 -0.21 -7.76 12.92
C THR A 68 -1.22 -6.91 12.16
N THR A 69 -2.44 -7.42 11.99
CA THR A 69 -3.55 -6.65 11.40
C THR A 69 -3.85 -5.36 12.17
N ALA A 70 -3.71 -5.36 13.50
CA ALA A 70 -3.86 -4.15 14.32
C ALA A 70 -2.75 -3.12 14.02
N GLY A 71 -1.49 -3.56 13.96
CA GLY A 71 -0.38 -2.68 13.62
C GLY A 71 -0.45 -2.17 12.19
N PHE A 72 -0.98 -2.94 11.24
CA PHE A 72 -1.26 -2.47 9.88
C PHE A 72 -2.22 -1.27 9.89
N TYR A 73 -3.34 -1.37 10.58
CA TYR A 73 -4.29 -0.25 10.63
C TYR A 73 -3.69 0.97 11.33
N GLU A 74 -2.92 0.78 12.40
CA GLU A 74 -2.19 1.88 13.03
C GLU A 74 -1.18 2.52 12.06
N ALA A 75 -0.46 1.71 11.28
CA ALA A 75 0.49 2.18 10.29
C ALA A 75 -0.19 3.01 9.20
N THR A 76 -1.38 2.59 8.73
CA THR A 76 -2.16 3.36 7.75
C THR A 76 -2.68 4.69 8.33
N ALA A 77 -3.00 4.74 9.62
CA ALA A 77 -3.42 5.96 10.30
C ALA A 77 -2.25 6.93 10.57
N THR A 78 -1.05 6.38 10.73
CA THR A 78 0.19 7.12 11.02
C THR A 78 0.93 7.55 9.75
N ASN A 79 0.61 6.97 8.59
CA ASN A 79 1.30 7.28 7.33
C ASN A 79 1.10 8.74 6.90
N ASP A 80 2.11 9.57 7.17
CA ASP A 80 2.09 11.00 6.89
C ASP A 80 1.97 11.31 5.39
N SER A 81 2.42 10.44 4.48
CA SER A 81 2.29 10.70 3.04
C SER A 81 0.84 10.70 2.56
N ILE A 82 -0.04 9.91 3.19
CA ILE A 82 -1.48 9.91 2.88
C ILE A 82 -2.18 11.08 3.55
N LYS A 83 -1.77 11.44 4.77
CA LYS A 83 -2.20 12.70 5.40
C LYS A 83 -1.80 13.90 4.56
N ASP A 84 -0.56 13.95 4.08
CA ASP A 84 -0.04 15.00 3.22
C ASP A 84 -0.79 15.03 1.89
N ALA A 85 -0.99 13.88 1.26
CA ALA A 85 -1.75 13.81 0.02
C ALA A 85 -3.22 14.26 0.18
N ALA A 86 -3.84 13.97 1.33
CA ALA A 86 -5.16 14.46 1.67
C ALA A 86 -5.16 15.97 2.01
N MET A 87 -4.17 16.43 2.78
CA MET A 87 -3.99 17.82 3.19
C MET A 87 -3.73 18.74 1.99
N PHE A 88 -2.91 18.30 1.04
CA PHE A 88 -2.66 19.00 -0.22
C PHE A 88 -3.78 18.79 -1.26
N GLY A 89 -4.84 18.06 -0.92
CA GLY A 89 -6.05 17.93 -1.75
C GLY A 89 -5.87 17.06 -2.99
N PHE A 90 -4.88 16.17 -3.01
CA PHE A 90 -4.72 15.18 -4.09
C PHE A 90 -5.74 14.05 -3.97
N ILE A 91 -6.04 13.64 -2.73
CA ILE A 91 -6.96 12.54 -2.42
C ILE A 91 -7.96 12.93 -1.34
N LYS A 92 -9.08 12.22 -1.25
CA LYS A 92 -10.08 12.31 -0.17
C LYS A 92 -10.65 10.93 0.12
N SER A 93 -11.18 10.73 1.33
CA SER A 93 -11.92 9.52 1.67
C SER A 93 -13.39 9.67 1.29
N GLU A 94 -13.95 8.69 0.58
CA GLU A 94 -15.36 8.63 0.19
C GLU A 94 -15.81 7.16 0.25
N ASN A 95 -16.80 6.84 1.10
CA ASN A 95 -17.31 5.48 1.34
C ASN A 95 -16.20 4.45 1.65
N ASP A 96 -15.37 4.72 2.67
CA ASP A 96 -14.23 3.88 3.08
C ASP A 96 -13.20 3.60 1.96
N THR A 97 -13.23 4.39 0.87
CA THR A 97 -12.32 4.27 -0.25
C THR A 97 -11.59 5.58 -0.47
N VAL A 98 -10.29 5.50 -0.78
CA VAL A 98 -9.50 6.67 -1.18
C VAL A 98 -9.77 6.99 -2.64
N VAL A 99 -10.27 8.19 -2.90
CA VAL A 99 -10.53 8.70 -4.26
C VAL A 99 -9.70 9.95 -4.53
N ILE A 100 -9.42 10.21 -5.81
CA ILE A 100 -8.69 11.41 -6.22
C ILE A 100 -9.62 12.61 -6.12
N SER A 101 -9.16 13.67 -5.46
CA SER A 101 -9.98 14.85 -5.18
C SER A 101 -9.86 15.93 -6.28
N ASN A 102 -8.77 15.91 -7.05
CA ASN A 102 -8.43 16.97 -8.00
C ASN A 102 -8.76 16.62 -9.47
N ARG A 103 -9.61 17.43 -10.09
CA ARG A 103 -10.07 17.29 -11.49
C ARG A 103 -8.94 17.27 -12.54
N ILE A 104 -7.80 17.94 -12.28
CA ILE A 104 -6.62 17.89 -13.17
C ILE A 104 -6.03 16.48 -13.15
N PHE A 105 -5.87 15.89 -11.96
CA PHE A 105 -5.39 14.53 -11.81
C PHE A 105 -6.38 13.51 -12.36
N GLU A 106 -7.69 13.66 -12.11
CA GLU A 106 -8.71 12.82 -12.73
C GLU A 106 -8.59 12.83 -14.26
N THR A 107 -8.45 14.01 -14.86
CA THR A 107 -8.36 14.17 -16.32
C THR A 107 -7.11 13.51 -16.88
N VAL A 108 -5.95 13.72 -16.24
CA VAL A 108 -4.67 13.14 -16.69
C VAL A 108 -4.68 11.62 -16.52
N LEU A 109 -5.16 11.12 -15.39
CA LEU A 109 -5.21 9.68 -15.12
C LEU A 109 -6.22 8.96 -16.00
N TYR A 110 -7.38 9.56 -16.29
CA TYR A 110 -8.33 9.02 -17.25
C TYR A 110 -7.74 8.95 -18.67
N LYS A 111 -6.98 9.98 -19.07
CA LYS A 111 -6.26 9.98 -20.36
C LYS A 111 -5.18 8.90 -20.41
N ILE A 112 -4.44 8.68 -19.33
CA ILE A 112 -3.43 7.61 -19.25
C ILE A 112 -4.11 6.24 -19.32
N LYS A 113 -5.13 5.99 -18.50
CA LYS A 113 -5.88 4.72 -18.48
C LYS A 113 -6.48 4.39 -19.85
N SER A 114 -7.17 5.35 -20.47
CA SER A 114 -7.75 5.14 -21.81
C SER A 114 -6.68 4.86 -22.88
N ARG A 115 -5.48 5.45 -22.77
CA ARG A 115 -4.37 5.18 -23.69
C ARG A 115 -3.83 3.76 -23.54
N GLU A 116 -3.67 3.30 -22.30
CA GLU A 116 -3.23 1.93 -21.99
C GLU A 116 -4.29 0.89 -22.41
N GLU A 117 -5.58 1.12 -22.14
CA GLU A 117 -6.67 0.26 -22.61
C GLU A 117 -6.71 0.16 -24.15
N LYS A 118 -6.46 1.27 -24.84
CA LYS A 118 -6.42 1.31 -26.31
C LYS A 118 -5.23 0.53 -26.88
N LYS A 119 -4.05 0.62 -26.24
CA LYS A 119 -2.89 -0.22 -26.58
C LYS A 119 -3.19 -1.70 -26.38
N LEU A 120 -3.77 -2.05 -25.23
CA LEU A 120 -4.11 -3.44 -24.90
C LEU A 120 -5.10 -4.04 -25.90
N ARG A 121 -6.13 -3.27 -26.31
CA ARG A 121 -7.09 -3.68 -27.34
C ARG A 121 -6.47 -3.86 -28.73
N LEU A 122 -5.43 -3.09 -29.07
CA LEU A 122 -4.69 -3.30 -30.32
C LEU A 122 -3.81 -4.56 -30.27
N ALA A 123 -3.22 -4.84 -29.11
CA ALA A 123 -2.34 -6.00 -28.93
C ALA A 123 -3.09 -7.35 -29.00
N ILE A 124 -4.38 -7.39 -28.66
CA ILE A 124 -5.21 -8.61 -28.70
C ILE A 124 -5.84 -8.85 -30.10
N LYS A 125 -5.75 -7.87 -31.02
CA LYS A 125 -6.31 -7.97 -32.38
C LYS A 125 -5.35 -8.56 -33.43
N TYR A 126 -4.14 -8.98 -33.03
CA TYR A 126 -3.14 -9.68 -33.84
C TYR A 126 -2.75 -10.98 -33.12
#